data_AF-A0A2V7Q7N1-F1
#
_entry.id   AF-A0A2V7Q7N1-F1
#
_cell.length_a   1.000
_cell.length_b   1.000
_cell.length_c   1.000
_cell.angle_alpha   90.00
_cell.angle_beta   90.00
_cell.angle_gamma   90.00
#
_symmetry.space_group_name_H-M   'P 1'
#
loop_
_entity.id
_entity.type
_entity.pdbx_description
1 polymer ?
#
loop_
_entity_poly.entity_id
_entity_poly.type
_entity_poly.pdbx_seq_one_letter_code
_entity_poly.pdbx_strand_id
1 'polypeptide(L)'
;MALMMALGAIVIIGVLMGGVLFVTTQDYRVGSNTMRSTRAAATADLGLNRVPVVWNLADNNRMQAGDTLKRTFTAPGGTATVIITRLGGPFFWVVSEGYAGGMGSQASARRRFGTLFRLDIPQMNFLGAITTQGTTTVNGNVSVNGNDAAPAGWGACGPPGANVAGAAISPTTTATVHGSVTLNGNPSVLTTPAAGDSNTYFNYGSTNYQSLAAAASLTYPGGTQLTGVGPIAVGPVCQASVTPANWGDPNRATPAGACESYFPTIHVLGDLKVTTGVGQGVLLVDGDFTVAGNFAFTGAVIVRGGLKMSGTGNKITGAVMAASVDVNDNVALSGNTSLQYSSCALMASLSASAYPKQAIQRGWVDMY
;
A
#
# COMPACT_ATOMS: atom_id res chain seq x y z
N MET A 1 58.26 64.94 -22.49
CA MET A 1 58.38 63.47 -22.46
C MET A 1 57.84 62.85 -21.17
N ALA A 2 58.22 63.33 -19.98
CA ALA A 2 57.76 62.76 -18.69
C ALA A 2 56.23 62.78 -18.47
N LEU A 3 55.55 63.90 -18.80
CA LEU A 3 54.09 64.03 -18.65
C LEU A 3 53.30 63.02 -19.51
N MET A 4 53.72 62.81 -20.76
CA MET A 4 53.08 61.86 -21.69
C MET A 4 53.23 60.42 -21.19
N MET A 5 54.38 60.06 -20.62
CA MET A 5 54.59 58.72 -20.03
C MET A 5 53.75 58.51 -18.77
N ALA A 6 53.62 59.54 -17.93
CA ALA A 6 52.77 59.47 -16.73
C ALA A 6 51.28 59.30 -17.07
N LEU A 7 50.78 60.02 -18.07
CA LEU A 7 49.40 59.87 -18.54
C LEU A 7 49.14 58.49 -19.16
N GLY A 8 50.08 57.98 -19.97
CA GLY A 8 50.00 56.62 -20.50
C GLY A 8 49.96 55.55 -19.41
N ALA A 9 50.78 55.70 -18.36
CA ALA A 9 50.80 54.79 -17.23
C ALA A 9 49.48 54.78 -16.43
N ILE A 10 48.88 55.95 -16.19
CA ILE A 10 47.58 56.05 -15.48
C ILE A 10 46.45 55.38 -16.27
N VAL A 11 46.41 55.54 -17.59
CA VAL A 11 45.42 54.88 -18.44
C VAL A 11 45.55 53.36 -18.38
N ILE A 12 46.79 52.85 -18.46
CA ILE A 12 47.06 51.40 -18.35
C ILE A 12 46.62 50.86 -16.99
N ILE A 13 46.95 51.56 -15.89
CA ILE A 13 46.53 51.17 -14.54
C ILE A 13 45.00 51.20 -14.43
N GLY A 14 44.34 52.21 -14.97
CA GLY A 14 42.88 52.31 -14.98
C GLY A 14 42.21 51.16 -15.72
N VAL A 15 42.74 50.77 -16.89
CA VAL A 15 42.24 49.61 -17.65
C VAL A 15 42.49 48.30 -16.88
N LEU A 16 43.66 48.12 -16.26
CA LEU A 16 43.98 46.94 -15.46
C LEU A 16 43.07 46.80 -14.23
N MET A 17 42.89 47.88 -13.47
CA MET A 17 42.01 47.89 -12.29
C MET A 17 40.55 47.67 -12.69
N GLY A 18 40.10 48.29 -13.79
CA GLY A 18 38.78 48.05 -14.36
C GLY A 18 38.56 46.58 -14.75
N GLY A 19 39.58 45.96 -15.37
CA GLY A 19 39.56 44.53 -15.70
C GLY A 19 39.43 43.62 -14.47
N VAL A 20 40.21 43.87 -13.42
CA VAL A 20 40.18 43.09 -12.18
C VAL A 20 38.83 43.23 -11.45
N LEU A 21 38.29 44.45 -11.36
CA LEU A 21 36.97 44.69 -10.75
C LEU A 21 35.84 44.01 -11.55
N PHE A 22 35.94 44.03 -12.88
CA PHE A 22 34.97 43.33 -13.73
C PHE A 22 35.01 41.82 -13.52
N VAL A 23 36.20 41.20 -13.52
CA VAL A 23 36.34 39.75 -13.31
C VAL A 23 35.85 39.34 -11.91
N THR A 24 36.25 40.06 -10.86
CA THR A 24 35.83 39.75 -9.48
C THR A 24 34.33 39.88 -9.26
N THR A 25 33.67 40.86 -9.89
CA THR A 25 32.20 40.99 -9.82
C THR A 25 31.49 39.88 -10.60
N GLN A 26 32.05 39.42 -11.72
CA GLN A 26 31.53 38.24 -12.42
C GLN A 26 31.68 36.97 -11.57
N ASP A 27 32.85 36.72 -10.99
CA ASP A 27 33.12 35.55 -10.16
C ASP A 27 32.18 35.50 -8.94
N TYR A 28 31.95 36.64 -8.29
CA TYR A 28 31.00 36.72 -7.18
C TYR A 28 29.56 36.38 -7.61
N ARG A 29 29.12 36.88 -8.77
CA ARG A 29 27.78 36.58 -9.31
C ARG A 29 27.66 35.11 -9.70
N VAL A 30 28.67 34.54 -10.35
CA VAL A 30 28.69 33.12 -10.71
C VAL A 30 28.70 32.26 -9.45
N GLY A 31 29.55 32.54 -8.48
CA GLY A 31 29.64 31.79 -7.22
C GLY A 31 28.32 31.82 -6.43
N SER A 32 27.71 32.99 -6.28
CA SER A 32 26.44 33.14 -5.57
C SER A 32 25.26 32.46 -6.30
N ASN A 33 25.21 32.56 -7.63
CA ASN A 33 24.20 31.88 -8.43
C ASN A 33 24.37 30.36 -8.39
N THR A 34 25.60 29.85 -8.49
CA THR A 34 25.91 28.42 -8.36
C THR A 34 25.51 27.90 -6.99
N MET A 35 25.87 28.59 -5.90
CA MET A 35 25.48 28.18 -4.54
C MET A 35 23.96 28.10 -4.39
N ARG A 36 23.21 29.08 -4.92
CA ARG A 36 21.74 29.06 -4.86
C ARG A 36 21.13 27.96 -5.73
N SER A 37 21.67 27.74 -6.93
CA SER A 37 21.22 26.66 -7.80
C SER A 37 21.45 25.29 -7.17
N THR A 38 22.61 25.07 -6.54
CA THR A 38 22.91 23.84 -5.78
C THR A 38 21.98 23.67 -4.58
N ARG A 39 21.69 24.76 -3.84
CA ARG A 39 20.71 24.72 -2.75
C ARG A 39 19.30 24.39 -3.25
N ALA A 40 18.85 25.03 -4.32
CA ALA A 40 17.56 24.76 -4.93
C ALA A 40 17.46 23.30 -5.38
N ALA A 41 18.49 22.75 -6.03
CA ALA A 41 18.56 21.33 -6.40
C ALA A 41 18.46 20.42 -5.16
N ALA A 42 19.28 20.66 -4.13
CA ALA A 42 19.23 19.87 -2.90
C ALA A 42 17.86 19.92 -2.20
N THR A 43 17.18 21.08 -2.22
CA THR A 43 15.82 21.18 -1.70
C THR A 43 14.80 20.45 -2.57
N ALA A 44 14.94 20.46 -3.90
CA ALA A 44 14.09 19.70 -4.80
C ALA A 44 14.25 18.18 -4.53
N ASP A 45 15.48 17.70 -4.40
CA ASP A 45 15.78 16.30 -4.05
C ASP A 45 15.22 15.91 -2.68
N LEU A 46 15.34 16.79 -1.68
CA LEU A 46 14.73 16.57 -0.37
C LEU A 46 13.22 16.34 -0.50
N GLY A 47 12.53 17.15 -1.29
CA GLY A 47 11.08 17.02 -1.50
C GLY A 47 10.70 15.66 -2.09
N LEU A 48 11.45 15.17 -3.09
CA LEU A 48 11.23 13.84 -3.67
C LEU A 48 11.45 12.73 -2.64
N ASN A 49 12.55 12.79 -1.89
CA ASN A 49 12.91 11.76 -0.91
C ASN A 49 12.01 11.78 0.33
N ARG A 50 11.35 12.90 0.62
CA ARG A 50 10.44 13.02 1.78
C ARG A 50 9.08 12.38 1.53
N VAL A 51 8.62 12.31 0.27
CA VAL A 51 7.32 11.73 -0.12
C VAL A 51 7.06 10.35 0.49
N PRO A 52 7.92 9.33 0.32
CA PRO A 52 7.66 8.00 0.89
C PRO A 52 7.63 8.00 2.43
N VAL A 53 8.36 8.92 3.07
CA VAL A 53 8.46 8.99 4.54
C VAL A 53 7.21 9.58 5.19
N VAL A 54 6.57 10.57 4.54
CA VAL A 54 5.37 11.24 5.06
C VAL A 54 4.09 10.80 4.36
N TRP A 55 4.16 9.68 3.63
CA TRP A 55 3.04 9.17 2.86
C TRP A 55 1.86 8.85 3.77
N ASN A 56 0.66 9.28 3.37
CA ASN A 56 -0.56 8.88 4.05
C ASN A 56 -1.20 7.73 3.25
N LEU A 57 -1.32 6.56 3.84
CA LEU A 57 -1.89 5.37 3.20
C LEU A 57 -3.32 5.59 2.68
N ALA A 58 -4.09 6.50 3.30
CA ALA A 58 -5.42 6.88 2.80
C ALA A 58 -5.37 7.51 1.38
N ASP A 59 -4.22 8.08 0.97
CA ASP A 59 -4.00 8.64 -0.36
C ASP A 59 -4.11 7.57 -1.46
N ASN A 60 -3.83 6.30 -1.14
CA ASN A 60 -3.83 5.18 -2.10
C ASN A 60 -5.22 4.89 -2.69
N ASN A 61 -6.28 5.09 -1.91
CA ASN A 61 -7.66 4.76 -2.33
C ASN A 61 -8.55 5.98 -2.52
N ARG A 62 -8.22 7.13 -1.92
CA ARG A 62 -9.00 8.37 -2.10
C ARG A 62 -8.70 9.08 -3.41
N MET A 63 -7.48 8.95 -3.94
CA MET A 63 -7.06 9.63 -5.17
C MET A 63 -7.45 8.79 -6.39
N GLN A 64 -8.25 9.36 -7.27
CA GLN A 64 -8.55 8.83 -8.59
C GLN A 64 -7.45 9.19 -9.58
N ALA A 65 -7.36 8.46 -10.70
CA ALA A 65 -6.39 8.78 -11.75
C ALA A 65 -6.61 10.21 -12.27
N GLY A 66 -5.56 11.02 -12.25
CA GLY A 66 -5.59 12.45 -12.57
C GLY A 66 -5.62 13.37 -11.35
N ASP A 67 -5.99 12.87 -10.16
CA ASP A 67 -6.00 13.68 -8.94
C ASP A 67 -4.59 14.12 -8.56
N THR A 68 -4.51 15.30 -7.93
CA THR A 68 -3.24 15.87 -7.47
C THR A 68 -3.26 16.17 -5.98
N LEU A 69 -2.12 15.96 -5.32
CA LEU A 69 -1.86 16.31 -3.93
C LEU A 69 -0.63 17.21 -3.86
N LYS A 70 -0.79 18.38 -3.24
CA LYS A 70 0.30 19.32 -3.01
C LYS A 70 0.84 19.19 -1.59
N ARG A 71 2.15 19.14 -1.43
CA ARG A 71 2.86 19.17 -0.14
C ARG A 71 4.00 20.18 -0.18
N THR A 72 4.34 20.76 0.95
CA THR A 72 5.46 21.71 1.05
C THR A 72 6.38 21.30 2.18
N PHE A 73 7.67 21.30 1.91
CA PHE A 73 8.72 20.99 2.87
C PHE A 73 9.67 22.17 3.00
N THR A 74 10.07 22.49 4.22
CA THR A 74 11.04 23.54 4.50
C THR A 74 12.42 22.93 4.73
N ALA A 75 13.45 23.61 4.27
CA ALA A 75 14.85 23.23 4.48
C ALA A 75 15.66 24.48 4.84
N PRO A 76 16.86 24.33 5.45
CA PRO A 76 17.73 25.46 5.70
C PRO A 76 18.04 26.23 4.40
N GLY A 77 17.54 27.47 4.31
CA GLY A 77 17.77 28.35 3.16
C GLY A 77 16.91 28.08 1.92
N GLY A 78 15.84 27.29 2.02
CA GLY A 78 14.95 27.03 0.90
C GLY A 78 13.66 26.28 1.22
N THR A 79 12.80 26.12 0.22
CA THR A 79 11.53 25.39 0.33
C THR A 79 11.33 24.48 -0.87
N ALA A 80 10.76 23.30 -0.63
CA ALA A 80 10.39 22.35 -1.65
C ALA A 80 8.86 22.30 -1.76
N THR A 81 8.30 22.57 -2.93
CA THR A 81 6.88 22.34 -3.23
C THR A 81 6.77 21.08 -4.06
N VAL A 82 6.02 20.10 -3.56
CA VAL A 82 5.84 18.81 -4.20
C VAL A 82 4.40 18.67 -4.68
N ILE A 83 4.23 18.27 -5.94
CA ILE A 83 2.95 17.91 -6.55
C ILE A 83 2.99 16.42 -6.87
N ILE A 84 2.08 15.67 -6.28
CA ILE A 84 1.91 14.23 -6.47
C ILE A 84 0.65 14.05 -7.32
N THR A 85 0.78 13.47 -8.51
CA THR A 85 -0.34 13.16 -9.40
C THR A 85 -0.58 11.66 -9.43
N ARG A 86 -1.80 11.21 -9.14
CA ARG A 86 -2.18 9.80 -9.28
C ARG A 86 -2.26 9.43 -10.76
N LEU A 87 -1.51 8.40 -11.16
CA LEU A 87 -1.62 7.81 -12.49
C LEU A 87 -2.52 6.55 -12.41
N GLY A 88 -2.84 5.97 -13.57
CA GLY A 88 -3.54 4.69 -13.61
C GLY A 88 -2.75 3.58 -12.90
N GLY A 89 -3.45 2.68 -12.21
CA GLY A 89 -2.81 1.56 -11.50
C GLY A 89 -2.07 1.99 -10.22
N PRO A 90 -0.92 1.36 -9.89
CA PRO A 90 -0.17 1.61 -8.66
C PRO A 90 0.82 2.78 -8.78
N PHE A 91 0.67 3.66 -9.77
CA PHE A 91 1.69 4.64 -10.13
C PHE A 91 1.33 6.07 -9.69
N PHE A 92 2.36 6.83 -9.32
CA PHE A 92 2.26 8.24 -8.98
C PHE A 92 3.38 9.00 -9.68
N TRP A 93 3.04 10.13 -10.31
CA TRP A 93 4.02 11.07 -10.83
C TRP A 93 4.26 12.16 -9.79
N VAL A 94 5.50 12.31 -9.33
CA VAL A 94 5.83 13.26 -8.27
C VAL A 94 6.81 14.28 -8.81
N VAL A 95 6.43 15.55 -8.75
CA VAL A 95 7.27 16.67 -9.14
C VAL A 95 7.62 17.47 -7.89
N SER A 96 8.91 17.61 -7.60
CA SER A 96 9.41 18.44 -6.52
C SER A 96 10.11 19.65 -7.09
N GLU A 97 9.77 20.80 -6.53
CA GLU A 97 10.30 22.08 -6.92
C GLU A 97 10.97 22.76 -5.74
N GLY A 98 12.29 22.83 -5.81
CA GLY A 98 13.13 23.47 -4.82
C GLY A 98 13.36 24.94 -5.13
N TYR A 99 13.24 25.78 -4.11
CA TYR A 99 13.51 27.20 -4.14
C TYR A 99 14.61 27.54 -3.14
N ALA A 100 15.56 28.38 -3.55
CA ALA A 100 16.57 28.96 -2.67
C ALA A 100 16.61 30.49 -2.84
N GLY A 101 16.65 31.22 -1.72
CA GLY A 101 16.59 32.68 -1.67
C GLY A 101 15.20 33.24 -1.29
N GLY A 102 15.10 34.56 -1.11
CA GLY A 102 13.85 35.22 -0.76
C GLY A 102 12.85 35.23 -1.92
N MET A 103 11.58 34.95 -1.64
CA MET A 103 10.50 34.99 -2.62
C MET A 103 10.40 36.40 -3.23
N GLY A 104 10.49 36.52 -4.56
CA GLY A 104 10.48 37.81 -5.26
C GLY A 104 11.84 38.55 -5.27
N SER A 105 12.90 37.97 -4.72
CA SER A 105 14.24 38.53 -4.84
C SER A 105 14.82 38.23 -6.23
N GLN A 106 15.47 39.22 -6.84
CA GLN A 106 16.38 39.06 -7.99
C GLN A 106 17.51 38.03 -7.71
N ALA A 107 17.66 37.66 -6.44
CA ALA A 107 18.63 36.75 -5.89
C ALA A 107 18.00 35.39 -5.48
N SER A 108 17.15 34.82 -6.34
CA SER A 108 16.51 33.50 -6.14
C SER A 108 16.94 32.47 -7.19
N ALA A 109 16.89 31.19 -6.83
CA ALA A 109 17.08 30.08 -7.75
C ALA A 109 15.95 29.07 -7.55
N ARG A 110 15.57 28.41 -8.65
CA ARG A 110 14.56 27.35 -8.67
C ARG A 110 15.13 26.16 -9.43
N ARG A 111 14.85 24.95 -8.93
CA ARG A 111 15.15 23.69 -9.60
C ARG A 111 13.96 22.76 -9.49
N ARG A 112 13.66 22.02 -10.54
CA ARG A 112 12.51 21.11 -10.57
C ARG A 112 12.92 19.72 -11.05
N PHE A 113 12.63 18.73 -10.21
CA PHE A 113 12.85 17.32 -10.50
C PHE A 113 11.53 16.56 -10.50
N GLY A 114 11.39 15.60 -11.41
CA GLY A 114 10.29 14.66 -11.45
C GLY A 114 10.75 13.26 -11.13
N THR A 115 9.90 12.47 -10.48
CA THR A 115 10.11 11.04 -10.33
C THR A 115 8.83 10.23 -10.42
N LEU A 116 8.94 9.04 -11.00
CA LEU A 116 7.87 8.05 -11.00
C LEU A 116 7.96 7.19 -9.74
N PHE A 117 6.89 7.18 -8.95
CA PHE A 117 6.70 6.25 -7.85
C PHE A 117 5.75 5.12 -8.26
N ARG A 118 6.01 3.93 -7.73
CA ARG A 118 5.11 2.78 -7.79
C ARG A 118 4.84 2.32 -6.36
N LEU A 119 3.60 1.97 -6.04
CA LEU A 119 3.27 1.31 -4.78
C LEU A 119 3.97 -0.04 -4.70
N ASP A 120 4.69 -0.26 -3.60
CA ASP A 120 5.32 -1.55 -3.30
C ASP A 120 4.29 -2.46 -2.65
N ILE A 121 3.41 -3.02 -3.50
CA ILE A 121 2.31 -3.87 -3.07
C ILE A 121 2.87 -5.25 -2.66
N PRO A 122 2.53 -5.75 -1.45
CA PRO A 122 2.95 -7.09 -1.03
C PRO A 122 2.60 -8.15 -2.07
N GLN A 123 3.57 -8.95 -2.48
CA GLN A 123 3.37 -10.03 -3.45
C GLN A 123 2.98 -11.31 -2.72
N MET A 124 1.74 -11.34 -2.23
CA MET A 124 1.19 -12.54 -1.60
C MET A 124 0.83 -13.58 -2.67
N ASN A 125 1.46 -14.74 -2.62
CA ASN A 125 1.26 -15.80 -3.60
C ASN A 125 0.07 -16.69 -3.19
N PHE A 126 -1.15 -16.19 -3.39
CA PHE A 126 -2.36 -16.98 -3.20
C PHE A 126 -2.47 -18.03 -4.30
N LEU A 127 -2.19 -19.29 -3.95
CA LEU A 127 -2.22 -20.42 -4.88
C LEU A 127 -3.65 -20.91 -5.20
N GLY A 128 -4.62 -20.50 -4.39
CA GLY A 128 -6.04 -20.76 -4.56
C GLY A 128 -6.90 -19.84 -3.71
N ALA A 129 -8.23 -19.97 -3.81
CA ALA A 129 -9.16 -19.24 -2.94
C ALA A 129 -8.89 -19.54 -1.45
N ILE A 130 -8.51 -20.79 -1.17
CA ILE A 130 -7.88 -21.20 0.09
C ILE A 130 -6.53 -21.87 -0.19
N THR A 131 -5.49 -21.49 0.56
CA THR A 131 -4.19 -22.15 0.58
C THR A 131 -3.91 -22.66 1.99
N THR A 132 -3.61 -23.96 2.12
CA THR A 132 -3.44 -24.63 3.42
C THR A 132 -2.40 -25.74 3.38
N GLN A 133 -1.71 -25.93 4.50
CA GLN A 133 -0.73 -27.01 4.70
C GLN A 133 -1.23 -28.13 5.63
N GLY A 134 -2.31 -27.89 6.40
CA GLY A 134 -2.81 -28.81 7.43
C GLY A 134 -4.02 -29.64 7.01
N THR A 135 -4.51 -30.48 7.93
CA THR A 135 -5.74 -31.27 7.73
C THR A 135 -6.94 -30.36 7.47
N THR A 136 -7.67 -30.65 6.40
CA THR A 136 -8.82 -29.83 5.98
C THR A 136 -10.09 -30.65 6.04
N THR A 137 -11.07 -30.22 6.83
CA THR A 137 -12.38 -30.85 6.96
C THR A 137 -13.47 -29.91 6.45
N VAL A 138 -14.20 -30.30 5.42
CA VAL A 138 -15.32 -29.50 4.92
C VAL A 138 -16.61 -30.23 5.22
N ASN A 139 -17.50 -29.63 6.01
CA ASN A 139 -18.74 -30.25 6.47
C ASN A 139 -19.96 -29.40 6.03
N GLY A 140 -21.06 -30.00 5.60
CA GLY A 140 -22.30 -29.25 5.33
C GLY A 140 -22.38 -28.68 3.90
N ASN A 141 -22.82 -27.42 3.74
CA ASN A 141 -23.11 -26.80 2.43
C ASN A 141 -22.16 -25.63 2.12
N VAL A 142 -20.92 -25.96 1.73
CA VAL A 142 -19.84 -24.99 1.58
C VAL A 142 -19.51 -24.78 0.10
N SER A 143 -19.36 -23.52 -0.32
CA SER A 143 -18.85 -23.17 -1.64
C SER A 143 -17.47 -22.53 -1.54
N VAL A 144 -16.51 -23.07 -2.28
CA VAL A 144 -15.17 -22.50 -2.46
C VAL A 144 -14.94 -22.35 -3.95
N ASN A 145 -14.68 -21.14 -4.40
CA ASN A 145 -14.55 -20.82 -5.81
C ASN A 145 -13.27 -20.03 -6.09
N GLY A 146 -12.34 -20.64 -6.82
CA GLY A 146 -11.10 -20.04 -7.31
C GLY A 146 -11.25 -19.24 -8.61
N ASN A 147 -12.42 -19.26 -9.24
CA ASN A 147 -12.66 -18.43 -10.43
C ASN A 147 -12.73 -16.96 -10.01
N ASP A 148 -11.98 -16.08 -10.67
CA ASP A 148 -11.94 -14.68 -10.26
C ASP A 148 -13.28 -13.99 -10.47
N ALA A 149 -13.71 -13.23 -9.46
CA ALA A 149 -14.92 -12.43 -9.52
C ALA A 149 -14.74 -11.16 -8.68
N ALA A 150 -15.24 -10.04 -9.21
CA ALA A 150 -15.34 -8.82 -8.42
C ALA A 150 -16.31 -9.03 -7.24
N PRO A 151 -16.07 -8.42 -6.06
CA PRO A 151 -17.05 -8.43 -5.00
C PRO A 151 -18.35 -7.76 -5.45
N ALA A 152 -19.48 -8.20 -4.90
CA ALA A 152 -20.79 -7.64 -5.26
C ALA A 152 -20.80 -6.11 -5.05
N GLY A 153 -21.28 -5.37 -6.05
CA GLY A 153 -21.35 -3.91 -6.03
C GLY A 153 -20.05 -3.17 -6.40
N TRP A 154 -18.92 -3.88 -6.58
CA TRP A 154 -17.64 -3.24 -6.93
C TRP A 154 -17.52 -2.98 -8.44
N GLY A 155 -18.26 -2.00 -8.94
CA GLY A 155 -18.28 -1.64 -10.37
C GLY A 155 -16.97 -1.03 -10.91
N ALA A 156 -16.06 -0.61 -10.03
CA ALA A 156 -14.73 -0.12 -10.40
C ALA A 156 -13.72 -1.23 -10.72
N CYS A 157 -14.06 -2.49 -10.43
CA CYS A 157 -13.23 -3.62 -10.83
C CYS A 157 -13.24 -3.75 -12.36
N GLY A 158 -12.06 -3.96 -12.94
CA GLY A 158 -11.94 -4.36 -14.35
C GLY A 158 -12.51 -5.76 -14.61
N PRO A 159 -12.36 -6.29 -15.83
CA PRO A 159 -12.71 -7.68 -16.11
C PRO A 159 -11.97 -8.63 -15.15
N PRO A 160 -12.56 -9.77 -14.77
CA PRO A 160 -11.88 -10.77 -13.95
C PRO A 160 -10.54 -11.17 -14.55
N GLY A 161 -9.54 -11.30 -13.68
CA GLY A 161 -8.21 -11.80 -14.00
C GLY A 161 -8.17 -13.31 -14.16
N ALA A 162 -6.97 -13.88 -14.03
CA ALA A 162 -6.78 -15.31 -14.11
C ALA A 162 -7.43 -16.03 -12.91
N ASN A 163 -8.16 -17.10 -13.21
CA ASN A 163 -8.66 -18.01 -12.19
C ASN A 163 -7.50 -18.68 -11.46
N VAL A 164 -7.67 -18.94 -10.17
CA VAL A 164 -6.75 -19.70 -9.33
C VAL A 164 -7.38 -21.05 -8.97
N ALA A 165 -6.65 -21.85 -8.19
CA ALA A 165 -7.21 -23.09 -7.69
C ALA A 165 -8.39 -22.82 -6.73
N GLY A 166 -9.35 -23.75 -6.64
CA GLY A 166 -10.36 -23.69 -5.59
C GLY A 166 -9.70 -23.81 -4.22
N ALA A 167 -8.92 -24.88 -4.05
CA ALA A 167 -8.07 -25.11 -2.89
C ALA A 167 -6.66 -25.48 -3.33
N ALA A 168 -5.64 -24.85 -2.74
CA ALA A 168 -4.26 -25.25 -2.86
C ALA A 168 -3.81 -25.92 -1.56
N ILE A 169 -3.36 -27.18 -1.65
CA ILE A 169 -3.04 -28.01 -0.49
C ILE A 169 -1.62 -28.60 -0.59
N SER A 170 -1.00 -28.83 0.57
CA SER A 170 0.25 -29.57 0.65
C SER A 170 0.04 -31.04 0.22
N PRO A 171 1.05 -31.72 -0.37
CA PRO A 171 0.99 -33.17 -0.61
C PRO A 171 0.73 -34.01 0.64
N THR A 172 1.01 -33.47 1.84
CA THR A 172 0.79 -34.12 3.14
C THR A 172 -0.58 -33.82 3.73
N THR A 173 -1.40 -32.98 3.08
CA THR A 173 -2.72 -32.60 3.59
C THR A 173 -3.74 -33.73 3.39
N THR A 174 -4.35 -34.18 4.48
CA THR A 174 -5.56 -35.01 4.44
C THR A 174 -6.80 -34.12 4.34
N ALA A 175 -7.59 -34.30 3.27
CA ALA A 175 -8.86 -33.62 3.07
C ALA A 175 -10.03 -34.59 3.33
N THR A 176 -10.91 -34.24 4.26
CA THR A 176 -12.15 -34.98 4.55
C THR A 176 -13.34 -34.12 4.20
N VAL A 177 -14.22 -34.60 3.32
CA VAL A 177 -15.39 -33.85 2.86
C VAL A 177 -16.66 -34.60 3.26
N HIS A 178 -17.55 -33.93 3.98
CA HIS A 178 -18.87 -34.42 4.34
C HIS A 178 -19.96 -33.42 3.93
N GLY A 179 -21.03 -33.90 3.29
CA GLY A 179 -22.12 -33.04 2.80
C GLY A 179 -21.92 -32.54 1.36
N SER A 180 -22.63 -31.46 1.01
CA SER A 180 -22.63 -30.87 -0.32
C SER A 180 -21.60 -29.77 -0.42
N VAL A 181 -20.40 -30.10 -0.90
CA VAL A 181 -19.32 -29.13 -1.09
C VAL A 181 -19.13 -28.85 -2.57
N THR A 182 -19.20 -27.59 -2.95
CA THR A 182 -18.86 -27.15 -4.32
C THR A 182 -17.49 -26.51 -4.31
N LEU A 183 -16.51 -27.18 -4.94
CA LEU A 183 -15.16 -26.70 -5.09
C LEU A 183 -14.86 -26.42 -6.56
N ASN A 184 -14.83 -25.15 -6.91
CA ASN A 184 -14.60 -24.67 -8.27
C ASN A 184 -13.28 -23.91 -8.35
N GLY A 185 -12.66 -23.90 -9.52
CA GLY A 185 -11.39 -23.23 -9.78
C GLY A 185 -10.66 -23.92 -10.92
N ASN A 186 -9.49 -23.40 -11.30
CA ASN A 186 -8.65 -24.02 -12.32
C ASN A 186 -7.22 -24.25 -11.78
N PRO A 187 -6.91 -25.43 -11.22
CA PRO A 187 -7.78 -26.59 -11.00
C PRO A 187 -8.69 -26.45 -9.76
N SER A 188 -9.69 -27.30 -9.56
CA SER A 188 -10.50 -27.29 -8.32
C SER A 188 -9.64 -27.55 -7.07
N VAL A 189 -8.72 -28.52 -7.14
CA VAL A 189 -7.70 -28.77 -6.10
C VAL A 189 -6.33 -28.74 -6.76
N LEU A 190 -5.42 -27.94 -6.22
CA LEU A 190 -4.01 -27.90 -6.57
C LEU A 190 -3.19 -28.50 -5.44
N THR A 191 -2.64 -29.70 -5.65
CA THR A 191 -1.67 -30.28 -4.71
C THR A 191 -0.27 -29.82 -5.08
N THR A 192 0.40 -29.06 -4.22
CA THR A 192 1.72 -28.49 -4.51
C THR A 192 2.59 -28.34 -3.26
N PRO A 193 3.90 -28.67 -3.31
CA PRO A 193 4.81 -28.44 -2.19
C PRO A 193 4.84 -26.98 -1.72
N ALA A 194 4.58 -26.01 -2.62
CA ALA A 194 4.53 -24.60 -2.27
C ALA A 194 3.43 -24.29 -1.23
N ALA A 195 2.34 -25.05 -1.21
CA ALA A 195 1.28 -24.89 -0.20
C ALA A 195 1.73 -25.41 1.18
N GLY A 196 2.75 -26.26 1.25
CA GLY A 196 3.41 -26.68 2.50
C GLY A 196 4.65 -25.87 2.85
N ASP A 197 5.07 -24.91 2.02
CA ASP A 197 6.23 -24.07 2.29
C ASP A 197 5.81 -22.88 3.17
N SER A 198 6.41 -22.80 4.36
CA SER A 198 6.26 -21.66 5.27
C SER A 198 6.51 -20.30 4.60
N ASN A 199 7.38 -20.21 3.58
CA ASN A 199 7.63 -18.97 2.86
C ASN A 199 6.40 -18.43 2.15
N THR A 200 5.49 -19.29 1.68
CA THR A 200 4.22 -18.88 1.06
C THR A 200 3.37 -18.06 2.01
N TYR A 201 3.44 -18.38 3.30
CA TYR A 201 2.65 -17.73 4.35
C TYR A 201 3.34 -16.51 4.95
N PHE A 202 4.67 -16.41 4.88
CA PHE A 202 5.42 -15.41 5.63
C PHE A 202 6.19 -14.40 4.79
N ASN A 203 6.49 -14.67 3.51
CA ASN A 203 7.31 -13.80 2.66
C ASN A 203 6.53 -13.34 1.42
N TYR A 204 6.51 -12.02 1.17
CA TYR A 204 5.68 -11.37 0.17
C TYR A 204 6.49 -10.46 -0.77
N GLY A 205 7.61 -10.98 -1.27
CA GLY A 205 8.55 -10.23 -2.10
C GLY A 205 9.48 -9.37 -1.24
N SER A 206 9.30 -8.04 -1.28
CA SER A 206 10.11 -7.05 -0.56
C SER A 206 9.69 -6.84 0.90
N THR A 207 8.60 -7.49 1.34
CA THR A 207 8.01 -7.41 2.68
C THR A 207 7.66 -8.81 3.19
N ASN A 208 7.30 -8.92 4.46
CA ASN A 208 6.95 -10.17 5.14
C ASN A 208 5.79 -9.96 6.12
N TYR A 209 5.29 -11.05 6.68
CA TYR A 209 4.21 -11.05 7.67
C TYR A 209 4.50 -10.09 8.83
N GLN A 210 5.70 -10.17 9.40
CA GLN A 210 6.12 -9.37 10.55
C GLN A 210 6.13 -7.87 10.24
N SER A 211 6.55 -7.48 9.03
CA SER A 211 6.57 -6.08 8.60
C SER A 211 5.15 -5.55 8.40
N LEU A 212 4.24 -6.36 7.85
CA LEU A 212 2.83 -5.98 7.72
C LEU A 212 2.14 -5.91 9.09
N ALA A 213 2.41 -6.87 9.97
CA ALA A 213 1.91 -6.89 11.33
C ALA A 213 2.39 -5.67 12.15
N ALA A 214 3.68 -5.31 12.04
CA ALA A 214 4.24 -4.13 12.69
C ALA A 214 3.65 -2.81 12.14
N ALA A 215 3.19 -2.80 10.89
CA ALA A 215 2.53 -1.66 10.25
C ALA A 215 0.99 -1.72 10.36
N ALA A 216 0.44 -2.62 11.19
CA ALA A 216 -1.01 -2.78 11.32
C ALA A 216 -1.68 -1.49 11.81
N SER A 217 -2.81 -1.16 11.19
CA SER A 217 -3.63 -0.01 11.59
C SER A 217 -4.47 -0.32 12.83
N LEU A 218 -4.80 -1.61 13.03
CA LEU A 218 -5.56 -2.12 14.17
C LEU A 218 -4.82 -3.32 14.75
N THR A 219 -4.60 -3.32 16.06
CA THR A 219 -3.99 -4.44 16.78
C THR A 219 -4.91 -4.89 17.92
N TYR A 220 -5.15 -6.18 18.00
CA TYR A 220 -5.92 -6.83 19.05
C TYR A 220 -5.05 -7.78 19.88
N PRO A 221 -5.32 -7.93 21.19
CA PRO A 221 -4.69 -8.97 21.99
C PRO A 221 -5.14 -10.37 21.54
N GLY A 222 -4.36 -11.40 21.85
CA GLY A 222 -4.77 -12.78 21.65
C GLY A 222 -5.98 -13.16 22.51
N GLY A 223 -6.81 -14.08 22.01
CA GLY A 223 -8.05 -14.50 22.67
C GLY A 223 -9.19 -13.50 22.51
N THR A 224 -9.08 -12.56 21.55
CA THR A 224 -10.08 -11.52 21.32
C THR A 224 -11.39 -12.13 20.79
N GLN A 225 -12.51 -11.72 21.39
CA GLN A 225 -13.85 -12.09 20.95
C GLN A 225 -14.63 -10.85 20.53
N LEU A 226 -15.00 -10.78 19.25
CA LEU A 226 -15.78 -9.69 18.68
C LEU A 226 -17.20 -10.19 18.39
N THR A 227 -18.18 -9.55 19.01
CA THR A 227 -19.61 -9.86 18.82
C THR A 227 -20.25 -9.05 17.69
N GLY A 228 -19.50 -8.12 17.10
CA GLY A 228 -19.92 -7.31 15.96
C GLY A 228 -18.75 -6.48 15.47
N VAL A 229 -18.57 -6.44 14.15
CA VAL A 229 -17.60 -5.57 13.47
C VAL A 229 -18.26 -4.88 12.29
N GLY A 230 -17.79 -3.68 11.96
CA GLY A 230 -18.38 -2.89 10.89
C GLY A 230 -17.68 -1.56 10.68
N PRO A 231 -18.18 -0.78 9.70
CA PRO A 231 -17.70 0.56 9.45
C PRO A 231 -18.11 1.53 10.56
N ILE A 232 -17.30 2.56 10.79
CA ILE A 232 -17.62 3.67 11.70
C ILE A 232 -17.49 4.97 10.92
N ALA A 233 -18.62 5.64 10.68
CA ALA A 233 -18.68 6.92 9.99
C ALA A 233 -19.29 8.01 10.87
N VAL A 234 -18.79 9.24 10.74
CA VAL A 234 -19.37 10.44 11.34
C VAL A 234 -19.69 11.41 10.21
N GLY A 235 -20.96 11.43 9.81
CA GLY A 235 -21.39 12.12 8.59
C GLY A 235 -20.67 11.55 7.35
N PRO A 236 -20.07 12.39 6.49
CA PRO A 236 -19.35 11.94 5.30
C PRO A 236 -17.93 11.43 5.58
N VAL A 237 -17.47 11.45 6.84
CA VAL A 237 -16.09 11.12 7.21
C VAL A 237 -16.01 9.70 7.77
N CYS A 238 -15.18 8.86 7.16
CA CYS A 238 -14.81 7.59 7.76
C CYS A 238 -13.90 7.83 8.98
N GLN A 239 -14.30 7.34 10.14
CA GLN A 239 -13.50 7.46 11.36
C GLN A 239 -12.44 6.36 11.39
N ALA A 240 -11.17 6.72 11.18
CA ALA A 240 -10.07 5.85 11.52
C ALA A 240 -9.97 5.75 13.06
N SER A 241 -10.64 4.76 13.63
CA SER A 241 -10.75 4.54 15.07
C SER A 241 -10.24 3.15 15.44
N VAL A 242 -9.53 3.07 16.57
CA VAL A 242 -9.01 1.83 17.15
C VAL A 242 -9.94 1.30 18.26
N THR A 243 -10.69 2.17 18.93
CA THR A 243 -11.62 1.78 20.00
C THR A 243 -12.84 2.73 20.03
N PRO A 244 -14.02 2.28 19.54
CA PRO A 244 -14.27 1.03 18.82
C PRO A 244 -13.52 0.98 17.48
N ALA A 245 -13.09 -0.21 17.06
CA ALA A 245 -12.30 -0.38 15.85
C ALA A 245 -13.17 -0.32 14.59
N ASN A 246 -12.74 0.46 13.59
CA ASN A 246 -13.42 0.53 12.30
C ASN A 246 -12.85 -0.53 11.34
N TRP A 247 -13.68 -1.42 10.79
CA TRP A 247 -13.23 -2.49 9.89
C TRP A 247 -13.43 -2.18 8.40
N GLY A 248 -13.82 -0.94 8.08
CA GLY A 248 -14.16 -0.54 6.72
C GLY A 248 -15.54 -1.03 6.27
N ASP A 249 -15.96 -0.60 5.08
CA ASP A 249 -17.26 -1.00 4.51
C ASP A 249 -17.08 -1.72 3.16
N PRO A 250 -17.30 -3.04 3.08
CA PRO A 250 -17.28 -3.74 1.80
C PRO A 250 -18.56 -3.51 0.97
N ASN A 251 -19.64 -3.04 1.58
CA ASN A 251 -20.94 -2.88 0.92
C ASN A 251 -20.94 -1.55 0.16
N ARG A 252 -20.61 -1.61 -1.13
CA ARG A 252 -20.64 -0.45 -2.03
C ARG A 252 -22.07 0.07 -2.17
N ALA A 253 -22.41 1.13 -1.46
CA ALA A 253 -23.70 1.78 -1.46
C ALA A 253 -23.79 2.86 -2.56
N THR A 254 -25.02 3.25 -2.89
CA THR A 254 -25.29 4.38 -3.79
C THR A 254 -26.23 5.36 -3.09
N PRO A 255 -25.76 6.55 -2.67
CA PRO A 255 -24.40 7.09 -2.81
C PRO A 255 -23.36 6.33 -1.96
N ALA A 256 -22.08 6.44 -2.35
CA ALA A 256 -20.99 5.74 -1.68
C ALA A 256 -20.90 6.10 -0.19
N GLY A 257 -20.80 5.07 0.65
CA GLY A 257 -20.57 5.17 2.08
C GLY A 257 -19.19 5.71 2.41
N ALA A 258 -19.07 6.41 3.54
CA ALA A 258 -17.84 7.10 3.92
C ALA A 258 -16.63 6.16 4.04
N CYS A 259 -16.84 4.91 4.47
CA CYS A 259 -15.79 3.93 4.77
C CYS A 259 -15.49 2.93 3.66
N GLU A 260 -16.04 3.13 2.47
CA GLU A 260 -15.84 2.22 1.34
C GLU A 260 -14.37 2.14 0.89
N SER A 261 -13.62 3.24 1.01
CA SER A 261 -12.20 3.31 0.66
C SER A 261 -11.23 3.01 1.82
N TYR A 262 -11.77 2.65 2.99
CA TYR A 262 -10.96 2.36 4.18
C TYR A 262 -10.68 0.86 4.31
N PHE A 263 -9.42 0.48 4.12
CA PHE A 263 -8.95 -0.92 4.13
C PHE A 263 -7.83 -1.07 5.16
N PRO A 264 -8.17 -1.23 6.46
CA PRO A 264 -7.17 -1.37 7.50
C PRO A 264 -6.36 -2.66 7.34
N THR A 265 -5.11 -2.63 7.82
CA THR A 265 -4.41 -3.85 8.19
C THR A 265 -4.75 -4.15 9.65
N ILE A 266 -5.34 -5.31 9.90
CA ILE A 266 -5.83 -5.78 11.20
C ILE A 266 -4.93 -6.92 11.64
N HIS A 267 -4.29 -6.79 12.80
CA HIS A 267 -3.42 -7.80 13.38
C HIS A 267 -3.94 -8.27 14.73
N VAL A 268 -4.04 -9.58 14.93
CA VAL A 268 -4.43 -10.19 16.20
C VAL A 268 -3.27 -11.01 16.76
N LEU A 269 -2.84 -10.68 17.98
CA LEU A 269 -1.70 -11.27 18.69
C LEU A 269 -2.04 -12.63 19.32
N GLY A 270 -2.72 -13.50 18.59
CA GLY A 270 -3.18 -14.82 19.02
C GLY A 270 -4.53 -15.15 18.39
N ASP A 271 -5.38 -15.84 19.15
CA ASP A 271 -6.67 -16.30 18.64
C ASP A 271 -7.68 -15.16 18.46
N LEU A 272 -8.47 -15.26 17.40
CA LEU A 272 -9.57 -14.36 17.08
C LEU A 272 -10.87 -15.15 16.95
N LYS A 273 -11.92 -14.69 17.63
CA LYS A 273 -13.30 -15.16 17.40
C LYS A 273 -14.19 -14.00 16.97
N VAL A 274 -14.84 -14.12 15.82
CA VAL A 274 -15.83 -13.14 15.33
C VAL A 274 -17.20 -13.80 15.20
N THR A 275 -18.22 -13.18 15.79
CA THR A 275 -19.56 -13.77 15.85
C THR A 275 -20.47 -13.29 14.72
N THR A 276 -20.30 -12.05 14.24
CA THR A 276 -21.02 -11.48 13.10
C THR A 276 -20.37 -10.15 12.70
N GLY A 277 -20.74 -9.61 11.54
CA GLY A 277 -20.35 -8.27 11.11
C GLY A 277 -19.81 -8.24 9.70
N VAL A 278 -19.30 -7.08 9.30
CA VAL A 278 -18.68 -6.88 7.99
C VAL A 278 -17.34 -6.18 8.14
N GLY A 279 -16.42 -6.46 7.23
CA GLY A 279 -15.12 -5.78 7.18
C GLY A 279 -14.40 -5.97 5.86
N GLN A 280 -13.34 -5.20 5.66
CA GLN A 280 -12.47 -5.30 4.49
C GLN A 280 -11.01 -4.95 4.84
N GLY A 281 -10.07 -5.36 3.99
CA GLY A 281 -8.65 -5.04 4.15
C GLY A 281 -7.76 -6.27 4.29
N VAL A 282 -6.72 -6.18 5.11
CA VAL A 282 -5.77 -7.27 5.37
C VAL A 282 -5.96 -7.75 6.80
N LEU A 283 -6.31 -9.02 7.00
CA LEU A 283 -6.45 -9.63 8.31
C LEU A 283 -5.30 -10.60 8.57
N LEU A 284 -4.54 -10.33 9.63
CA LEU A 284 -3.41 -11.12 10.11
C LEU A 284 -3.75 -11.69 11.49
N VAL A 285 -3.72 -13.00 11.64
CA VAL A 285 -4.02 -13.68 12.91
C VAL A 285 -2.84 -14.57 13.28
N ASP A 286 -2.23 -14.34 14.44
CA ASP A 286 -1.08 -15.12 14.92
C ASP A 286 -1.46 -16.51 15.46
N GLY A 287 -2.71 -16.70 15.88
CA GLY A 287 -3.26 -17.98 16.33
C GLY A 287 -4.39 -18.47 15.41
N ASP A 288 -5.45 -18.99 16.02
CA ASP A 288 -6.61 -19.50 15.32
C ASP A 288 -7.64 -18.42 15.01
N PHE A 289 -8.29 -18.53 13.84
CA PHE A 289 -9.41 -17.68 13.47
C PHE A 289 -10.72 -18.47 13.44
N THR A 290 -11.63 -18.13 14.36
CA THR A 290 -12.97 -18.71 14.43
C THR A 290 -14.05 -17.70 14.03
N VAL A 291 -14.91 -18.10 13.10
CA VAL A 291 -16.12 -17.38 12.69
C VAL A 291 -17.35 -18.18 13.11
N ALA A 292 -18.30 -17.54 13.80
CA ALA A 292 -19.47 -18.21 14.39
C ALA A 292 -20.82 -17.90 13.71
N GLY A 293 -20.87 -17.05 12.67
CA GLY A 293 -22.08 -16.82 11.86
C GLY A 293 -22.12 -15.43 11.21
N ASN A 294 -22.84 -15.31 10.09
CA ASN A 294 -23.17 -14.06 9.39
C ASN A 294 -22.04 -13.00 9.39
N PHE A 295 -20.81 -13.42 9.12
CA PHE A 295 -19.64 -12.56 9.02
C PHE A 295 -19.20 -12.49 7.56
N ALA A 296 -19.02 -11.28 7.05
CA ALA A 296 -18.51 -11.04 5.70
C ALA A 296 -17.19 -10.27 5.73
N PHE A 297 -16.16 -10.83 5.10
CA PHE A 297 -14.87 -10.15 4.95
C PHE A 297 -14.44 -10.06 3.49
N THR A 298 -14.02 -8.87 3.05
CA THR A 298 -13.54 -8.64 1.69
C THR A 298 -12.07 -8.22 1.70
N GLY A 299 -11.17 -9.09 1.26
CA GLY A 299 -9.74 -8.81 1.21
C GLY A 299 -8.84 -10.03 1.46
N ALA A 300 -7.65 -9.79 2.00
CA ALA A 300 -6.65 -10.81 2.25
C ALA A 300 -6.76 -11.31 3.71
N VAL A 301 -6.83 -12.63 3.92
CA VAL A 301 -6.83 -13.23 5.26
C VAL A 301 -5.64 -14.17 5.39
N ILE A 302 -4.79 -13.93 6.38
CA ILE A 302 -3.62 -14.76 6.70
C ILE A 302 -3.72 -15.19 8.17
N VAL A 303 -3.89 -16.49 8.38
CA VAL A 303 -4.01 -17.12 9.68
C VAL A 303 -2.79 -18.01 9.89
N ARG A 304 -2.07 -17.84 11.00
CA ARG A 304 -0.88 -18.64 11.32
C ARG A 304 -1.21 -19.96 12.02
N GLY A 305 -2.45 -20.12 12.49
CA GLY A 305 -3.05 -21.37 12.94
C GLY A 305 -4.20 -21.83 12.03
N GLY A 306 -5.24 -22.40 12.63
CA GLY A 306 -6.43 -22.92 11.96
C GLY A 306 -7.49 -21.87 11.63
N LEU A 307 -8.20 -22.08 10.52
CA LEU A 307 -9.43 -21.35 10.19
C LEU A 307 -10.66 -22.21 10.44
N LYS A 308 -11.53 -21.78 11.35
CA LYS A 308 -12.81 -22.45 11.63
C LYS A 308 -13.98 -21.53 11.30
N MET A 309 -14.80 -21.90 10.33
CA MET A 309 -16.03 -21.18 9.99
C MET A 309 -17.24 -22.06 10.29
N SER A 310 -18.06 -21.59 11.23
CA SER A 310 -19.26 -22.29 11.71
C SER A 310 -20.46 -21.34 11.72
N GLY A 311 -21.67 -21.90 11.77
CA GLY A 311 -22.90 -21.11 11.60
C GLY A 311 -23.25 -20.87 10.13
N THR A 312 -24.25 -20.03 9.86
CA THR A 312 -24.75 -19.77 8.51
C THR A 312 -24.42 -18.35 8.04
N GLY A 313 -24.25 -18.17 6.73
CA GLY A 313 -24.10 -16.83 6.12
C GLY A 313 -22.69 -16.25 6.16
N ASN A 314 -21.67 -17.05 6.48
CA ASN A 314 -20.29 -16.58 6.48
C ASN A 314 -19.78 -16.43 5.04
N LYS A 315 -19.12 -15.32 4.74
CA LYS A 315 -18.62 -15.01 3.39
C LYS A 315 -17.22 -14.42 3.47
N ILE A 316 -16.31 -14.96 2.67
CA ILE A 316 -15.00 -14.33 2.45
C ILE A 316 -14.85 -14.11 0.95
N THR A 317 -14.58 -12.87 0.55
CA THR A 317 -14.34 -12.48 -0.85
C THR A 317 -12.92 -11.93 -0.99
N GLY A 318 -12.03 -12.63 -1.70
CA GLY A 318 -10.60 -12.31 -1.72
C GLY A 318 -9.78 -13.59 -1.72
N ALA A 319 -8.89 -13.80 -0.76
CA ALA A 319 -8.20 -15.09 -0.63
C ALA A 319 -7.76 -15.34 0.81
N VAL A 320 -7.62 -16.62 1.16
CA VAL A 320 -7.24 -17.05 2.50
C VAL A 320 -6.00 -17.94 2.47
N MET A 321 -5.04 -17.63 3.34
CA MET A 321 -3.92 -18.50 3.68
C MET A 321 -4.03 -18.91 5.14
N ALA A 322 -4.07 -20.20 5.43
CA ALA A 322 -4.09 -20.72 6.79
C ALA A 322 -2.96 -21.74 6.97
N ALA A 323 -1.94 -21.36 7.75
CA ALA A 323 -0.84 -22.25 8.10
C ALA A 323 -1.26 -23.05 9.35
N SER A 324 -1.48 -24.36 9.25
CA SER A 324 -1.56 -25.19 10.47
C SER A 324 -0.14 -25.45 10.98
N VAL A 325 0.15 -25.10 12.24
CA VAL A 325 1.39 -25.50 12.95
C VAL A 325 1.02 -26.18 14.27
N ASP A 326 0.12 -27.17 14.23
CA ASP A 326 0.09 -28.33 15.14
C ASP A 326 -0.99 -29.32 14.69
N VAL A 327 -0.75 -30.61 14.87
CA VAL A 327 -1.60 -31.71 14.39
C VAL A 327 -2.70 -31.98 15.42
N ASN A 328 -3.65 -31.04 15.53
CA ASN A 328 -5.00 -31.29 16.04
C ASN A 328 -6.04 -30.24 15.62
N ASP A 329 -5.68 -29.29 14.74
CA ASP A 329 -6.58 -28.20 14.35
C ASP A 329 -7.08 -28.32 12.91
N ASN A 330 -8.38 -28.58 12.80
CA ASN A 330 -9.09 -28.75 11.55
C ASN A 330 -9.44 -27.39 10.95
N VAL A 331 -9.10 -27.16 9.68
CA VAL A 331 -9.86 -26.18 8.88
C VAL A 331 -11.26 -26.76 8.73
N ALA A 332 -12.23 -26.21 9.45
CA ALA A 332 -13.61 -26.69 9.46
C ALA A 332 -14.53 -25.61 8.89
N LEU A 333 -15.03 -25.83 7.67
CA LEU A 333 -16.07 -25.00 7.07
C LEU A 333 -17.42 -25.72 7.25
N SER A 334 -18.40 -25.07 7.87
CA SER A 334 -19.77 -25.60 8.00
C SER A 334 -20.87 -24.56 7.81
N GLY A 335 -22.10 -25.02 7.53
CA GLY A 335 -23.25 -24.19 7.15
C GLY A 335 -23.17 -23.63 5.72
N ASN A 336 -24.06 -22.69 5.37
CA ASN A 336 -24.03 -21.95 4.08
C ASN A 336 -22.88 -20.93 4.10
N THR A 337 -21.66 -21.42 3.94
CA THR A 337 -20.42 -20.63 3.93
C THR A 337 -19.88 -20.52 2.51
N SER A 338 -19.42 -19.33 2.09
CA SER A 338 -18.84 -19.11 0.77
C SER A 338 -17.47 -18.44 0.81
N LEU A 339 -16.49 -19.01 0.13
CA LEU A 339 -15.19 -18.41 -0.18
C LEU A 339 -15.11 -18.16 -1.69
N GLN A 340 -14.98 -16.90 -2.07
CA GLN A 340 -14.92 -16.47 -3.46
C GLN A 340 -13.60 -15.77 -3.72
N TYR A 341 -12.80 -16.31 -4.64
CA TYR A 341 -11.57 -15.66 -5.06
C TYR A 341 -11.86 -14.31 -5.71
N SER A 342 -11.10 -13.28 -5.31
CA SER A 342 -11.22 -11.95 -5.91
C SER A 342 -9.89 -11.22 -5.97
N SER A 343 -9.29 -11.18 -7.15
CA SER A 343 -8.08 -10.41 -7.44
C SER A 343 -8.31 -8.91 -7.20
N CYS A 344 -9.51 -8.40 -7.49
CA CYS A 344 -9.87 -7.00 -7.26
C CYS A 344 -9.91 -6.65 -5.76
N ALA A 345 -10.50 -7.51 -4.92
CA ALA A 345 -10.51 -7.31 -3.47
C ALA A 345 -9.10 -7.34 -2.87
N LEU A 346 -8.27 -8.29 -3.33
CA LEU A 346 -6.88 -8.41 -2.92
C LEU A 346 -6.07 -7.18 -3.32
N MET A 347 -6.19 -6.73 -4.57
CA MET A 347 -5.50 -5.53 -5.04
C MET A 347 -5.92 -4.28 -4.27
N ALA A 348 -7.20 -4.07 -4.02
CA ALA A 348 -7.68 -2.93 -3.23
C ALA A 348 -7.15 -2.96 -1.79
N SER A 349 -7.19 -4.13 -1.15
CA SER A 349 -6.74 -4.31 0.23
C SER A 349 -5.22 -4.17 0.39
N LEU A 350 -4.44 -4.81 -0.48
CA LEU A 350 -2.98 -4.82 -0.41
C LEU A 350 -2.36 -3.50 -0.88
N SER A 351 -2.98 -2.82 -1.85
CA SER A 351 -2.53 -1.49 -2.26
C SER A 351 -2.85 -0.42 -1.22
N ALA A 352 -3.88 -0.60 -0.40
CA ALA A 352 -4.19 0.33 0.68
C ALA A 352 -3.06 0.45 1.71
N SER A 353 -2.37 -0.65 2.01
CA SER A 353 -1.25 -0.71 2.96
C SER A 353 0.13 -0.51 2.31
N ALA A 354 0.18 -0.24 1.00
CA ALA A 354 1.44 -0.13 0.27
C ALA A 354 2.04 1.27 0.35
N TYR A 355 3.35 1.34 0.56
CA TYR A 355 4.10 2.61 0.50
C TYR A 355 4.67 2.82 -0.91
N PRO A 356 4.74 4.06 -1.40
CA PRO A 356 5.33 4.35 -2.69
C PRO A 356 6.85 4.15 -2.62
N LYS A 357 7.42 3.47 -3.62
CA LYS A 357 8.86 3.38 -3.87
C LYS A 357 9.20 4.01 -5.21
N GLN A 358 10.36 4.65 -5.30
CA GLN A 358 10.84 5.23 -6.56
C GLN A 358 11.08 4.11 -7.57
N ALA A 359 10.73 4.37 -8.83
CA ALA A 359 11.03 3.45 -9.93
C ALA A 359 12.55 3.30 -10.09
N ILE A 360 13.02 2.05 -10.15
CA ILE A 360 14.46 1.71 -10.15
C ILE A 360 15.18 2.27 -11.38
N GLN A 361 14.50 2.31 -12.54
CA GLN A 361 15.10 2.75 -13.81
C GLN A 361 14.23 3.81 -14.48
N ARG A 362 14.90 4.81 -15.08
CA ARG A 362 14.26 5.94 -15.78
C ARG A 362 13.20 6.66 -14.95
N GLY A 363 13.32 6.55 -13.63
CA GLY A 363 12.37 7.07 -12.67
C GLY A 363 12.64 8.52 -12.31
N TRP A 364 13.67 9.19 -12.83
CA TRP A 364 14.04 10.56 -12.47
C TRP A 364 14.23 11.42 -13.72
N VAL A 365 13.78 12.68 -13.67
CA VAL A 365 13.96 13.65 -14.75
C VAL A 365 14.28 15.04 -14.18
N ASP A 366 15.30 15.69 -14.73
CA ASP A 366 15.53 17.12 -14.54
C ASP A 366 14.62 17.89 -15.50
N MET A 367 13.80 18.78 -14.97
CA MET A 367 12.89 19.59 -15.77
C MET A 367 13.49 20.96 -16.10
N TYR A 368 14.16 21.61 -15.14
CA TYR A 368 14.94 22.86 -15.28
C TYR A 368 15.53 23.34 -13.95
#